data_AF-A0A2G4IVQ1-F1
#
_entry.id   AF-A0A2G4IVQ1-F1
#
_cell.length_a   1.000
_cell.length_b   1.000
_cell.length_c   1.000
_cell.angle_alpha   90.00
_cell.angle_beta   90.00
_cell.angle_gamma   90.00
#
_symmetry.space_group_name_H-M   'P 1'
#
loop_
_entity.id
_entity.type
_entity.pdbx_description
1 polymer ?
#
loop_
_entity_poly.entity_id
_entity_poly.type
_entity_poly.pdbx_seq_one_letter_code
_entity_poly.pdbx_strand_id
1 'polypeptide(L)'
;MPLTHHPEPEEVDCLIRNAELRDEIEPYLDEAISEINFRLLPTPTENRFLESMLAWERAPLVSIARWFDPPLALQPACTLDDEQLFSRLWETIEKLFSKRIVLDFTDHFSDRELYSLIRREIFPAAVKRVDLPDNYIHWDCSADDAGEPLAWLKYYATDQEREQWVVEENRDPPAREVPPYPRALPTAPALS
;
A
#
# COMPACT_ATOMS: atom_id res chain seq x y z
N MET A 1 27.14 -14.81 44.12
CA MET A 1 27.10 -13.34 43.99
C MET A 1 26.51 -13.05 42.62
N PRO A 2 25.31 -12.45 42.51
CA PRO A 2 24.81 -12.04 41.21
C PRO A 2 25.64 -10.85 40.75
N LEU A 3 26.16 -10.90 39.52
CA LEU A 3 26.84 -9.76 38.90
C LEU A 3 25.80 -8.66 38.71
N THR A 4 26.01 -7.50 39.33
CA THR A 4 25.25 -6.29 39.02
C THR A 4 25.56 -5.91 37.59
N HIS A 5 24.63 -6.21 36.68
CA HIS A 5 24.71 -5.76 35.29
C HIS A 5 24.48 -4.26 35.28
N HIS A 6 25.53 -3.49 35.02
CA HIS A 6 25.38 -2.09 34.68
C HIS A 6 24.99 -2.03 33.21
N PRO A 7 23.93 -1.30 32.86
CA PRO A 7 23.50 -1.22 31.47
C PRO A 7 24.60 -0.57 30.64
N GLU A 8 24.83 -1.11 29.44
CA GLU A 8 25.77 -0.53 28.49
C GLU A 8 25.22 0.83 28.01
N PRO A 9 26.09 1.78 27.60
CA PRO A 9 25.65 3.10 27.12
C PRO A 9 24.59 3.03 26.02
N GLU A 10 24.71 2.07 25.10
CA GLU A 10 23.74 1.84 24.01
C GLU A 10 22.36 1.41 24.53
N GLU A 11 22.30 0.66 25.64
CA GLU A 11 21.04 0.28 26.28
C GLU A 11 20.37 1.49 26.92
N VAL A 12 21.16 2.38 27.51
CA VAL A 12 20.67 3.64 28.09
C VAL A 12 20.13 4.57 27.00
N ASP A 13 20.87 4.75 25.90
CA ASP A 13 20.45 5.56 24.76
C ASP A 13 19.16 5.02 24.12
N CYS A 14 19.04 3.70 24.01
CA CYS A 14 17.83 3.03 23.52
C CYS A 14 16.61 3.31 24.41
N LEU A 15 16.78 3.29 25.73
CA LEU A 15 15.73 3.62 26.70
C LEU A 15 15.34 5.10 26.68
N ILE A 16 16.32 6.01 26.54
CA ILE A 16 16.06 7.45 26.39
C ILE A 16 15.23 7.68 25.13
N ARG A 17 15.65 7.10 24.00
CA ARG A 17 14.91 7.20 22.74
C ARG A 17 13.49 6.65 22.86
N ASN A 18 13.30 5.56 23.61
CA ASN A 18 11.98 5.01 23.86
C ASN A 18 11.07 5.98 24.63
N ALA A 19 11.61 6.63 25.66
CA ALA A 19 10.85 7.61 26.43
C ALA A 19 10.40 8.79 25.55
N GLU A 20 11.30 9.33 24.72
CA GLU A 20 10.98 10.39 23.77
C GLU A 20 9.87 9.98 22.79
N LEU A 21 9.99 8.78 22.20
CA LEU A 21 9.00 8.27 21.25
C LEU A 21 7.62 8.05 21.88
N ARG A 22 7.57 7.63 23.14
CA ARG A 22 6.32 7.49 23.90
C ARG A 22 5.66 8.83 24.18
N ASP A 23 6.44 9.84 24.53
CA ASP A 23 5.93 11.20 24.72
C ASP A 23 5.43 11.79 23.37
N GLU A 24 6.16 11.53 22.28
CA GLU A 24 5.80 12.01 20.95
C GLU A 24 4.52 11.37 20.39
N ILE A 25 4.26 10.08 20.69
CA ILE A 25 3.07 9.36 20.20
C ILE A 25 1.82 9.66 21.03
N GLU A 26 1.98 10.08 22.29
CA GLU A 26 0.87 10.31 23.23
C GLU A 26 -0.31 11.11 22.64
N PRO A 27 -0.12 12.21 21.87
CA PRO A 27 -1.23 12.97 21.29
C PRO A 27 -2.05 12.20 20.23
N TYR A 28 -1.50 11.12 19.68
CA TYR A 28 -2.10 10.32 18.61
C TYR A 28 -2.71 9.01 19.11
N LEU A 29 -2.49 8.64 20.38
CA LEU A 29 -3.07 7.43 20.96
C LEU A 29 -4.57 7.64 21.20
N ASP A 30 -5.40 6.84 20.53
CA ASP A 30 -6.82 6.71 20.82
C ASP A 30 -7.11 5.40 21.58
N GLU A 31 -8.40 5.14 21.89
CA GLU A 31 -8.80 3.92 22.60
C GLU A 31 -8.39 2.64 21.84
N ALA A 32 -8.34 2.65 20.51
CA ALA A 32 -7.98 1.49 19.69
C ALA A 32 -6.48 1.18 19.72
N ILE A 33 -5.62 2.20 19.83
CA ILE A 33 -4.16 2.00 19.92
C ILE A 33 -3.74 1.64 21.36
N SER A 34 -4.53 2.06 22.36
CA SER A 34 -4.26 1.77 23.77
C SER A 34 -4.28 0.27 24.13
N GLU A 35 -4.86 -0.57 23.27
CA GLU A 35 -4.89 -2.03 23.43
C GLU A 35 -3.53 -2.70 23.13
N ILE A 36 -2.60 -2.01 22.48
CA ILE A 36 -1.25 -2.53 22.23
C ILE A 36 -0.46 -2.54 23.54
N ASN A 37 -0.20 -3.73 24.07
CA ASN A 37 0.62 -3.88 25.28
C ASN A 37 2.12 -3.77 24.96
N PHE A 38 2.60 -2.53 24.82
CA PHE A 38 4.01 -2.21 24.59
C PHE A 38 4.97 -2.83 25.62
N ARG A 39 4.49 -3.16 26.82
CA ARG A 39 5.32 -3.74 27.91
C ARG A 39 5.83 -5.15 27.61
N LEU A 40 5.34 -5.81 26.56
CA LEU A 40 5.79 -7.13 26.13
C LEU A 40 6.88 -7.08 25.05
N LEU A 41 7.17 -5.91 24.48
CA LEU A 41 8.14 -5.76 23.41
C LEU A 41 9.54 -5.43 23.97
N PRO A 42 10.62 -5.98 23.41
CA PRO A 42 11.96 -5.45 23.63
C PRO A 42 12.01 -3.98 23.20
N THR A 43 12.67 -3.13 23.99
CA THR A 43 12.76 -1.67 23.74
C THR A 43 13.17 -1.30 22.31
N PRO A 44 14.17 -1.96 21.68
CA PRO A 44 14.51 -1.63 20.28
C PRO A 44 13.37 -1.92 19.29
N THR A 45 12.61 -2.98 19.53
CA THR A 45 11.44 -3.34 18.70
C THR A 45 10.32 -2.32 18.89
N GLU A 46 10.08 -1.92 20.14
CA GLU A 46 9.12 -0.87 20.46
C GLU A 46 9.49 0.45 19.77
N ASN A 47 10.77 0.86 19.83
CA ASN A 47 11.24 2.08 19.17
C ASN A 47 10.94 2.07 17.66
N ARG A 48 11.29 0.98 16.97
CA ARG A 48 10.99 0.87 15.52
C ARG A 48 9.49 0.96 15.21
N PHE A 49 8.67 0.36 16.07
CA PHE A 49 7.22 0.41 15.91
C PHE A 49 6.69 1.83 16.12
N LEU A 50 7.09 2.51 17.20
CA LEU A 50 6.70 3.90 17.49
C LEU A 50 7.18 4.86 16.39
N GLU A 51 8.39 4.69 15.88
CA GLU A 51 8.92 5.46 14.75
C GLU A 51 8.07 5.27 13.49
N SER A 52 7.64 4.03 13.21
CA SER A 52 6.77 3.72 12.07
C SER A 52 5.39 4.35 12.21
N MET A 53 4.80 4.29 13.41
CA MET A 53 3.54 4.97 13.73
C MET A 53 3.64 6.49 13.57
N LEU A 54 4.66 7.11 14.17
CA LEU A 54 4.87 8.55 14.06
C LEU A 54 5.11 8.99 12.62
N ALA A 55 5.84 8.20 11.83
CA ALA A 55 6.02 8.45 10.41
C ALA A 55 4.69 8.44 9.65
N TRP A 56 3.79 7.50 9.97
CA TRP A 56 2.45 7.45 9.40
C TRP A 56 1.58 8.65 9.81
N GLU A 57 1.54 8.96 11.11
CA GLU A 57 0.74 10.05 11.65
C GLU A 57 1.16 11.41 11.08
N ARG A 58 2.47 11.66 11.01
CA ARG A 58 3.03 12.91 10.52
C ARG A 58 3.05 13.00 9.00
N ALA A 59 2.93 11.88 8.28
CA ALA A 59 2.98 11.90 6.83
C ALA A 59 1.88 12.79 6.24
N PRO A 60 2.20 13.58 5.19
CA PRO A 60 1.21 14.42 4.56
C PRO A 60 0.24 13.57 3.73
N LEU A 61 -1.03 13.95 3.75
CA LEU A 61 -2.04 13.42 2.84
C LEU A 61 -1.96 14.19 1.51
N VAL A 62 -1.45 13.55 0.46
CA VAL A 62 -1.20 14.20 -0.84
C VAL A 62 -1.54 13.27 -1.99
N SER A 63 -2.04 13.85 -3.09
CA SER A 63 -2.36 13.09 -4.31
C SER A 63 -1.13 12.40 -4.88
N ILE A 64 -1.24 11.14 -5.31
CA ILE A 64 -0.12 10.37 -5.88
C ILE A 64 0.60 11.12 -7.02
N ALA A 65 -0.11 11.85 -7.87
CA ALA A 65 0.49 12.67 -8.93
C ALA A 65 1.54 13.67 -8.43
N ARG A 66 1.40 14.17 -7.20
CA ARG A 66 2.30 15.16 -6.57
C ARG A 66 3.48 14.53 -5.82
N TRP A 67 3.62 13.21 -5.86
CA TRP A 67 4.76 12.51 -5.26
C TRP A 67 6.01 12.61 -6.13
N PHE A 68 5.83 13.06 -7.37
CA PHE A 68 6.85 13.21 -8.39
C PHE A 68 7.28 14.68 -8.52
N ASP A 69 8.53 14.88 -8.96
CA ASP A 69 9.08 16.20 -9.24
C ASP A 69 9.66 16.22 -10.68
N PRO A 70 9.03 16.93 -11.63
CA PRO A 70 7.76 17.64 -11.49
C PRO A 70 6.56 16.69 -11.28
N PRO A 71 5.42 17.18 -10.75
CA PRO A 71 4.20 16.39 -10.64
C PRO A 71 3.79 15.77 -11.97
N LEU A 72 3.41 14.49 -11.95
CA LEU A 72 3.01 13.80 -13.17
C LEU A 72 1.60 14.19 -13.59
N ALA A 73 1.44 14.46 -14.88
CA ALA A 73 0.14 14.67 -15.51
C ALA A 73 0.06 13.84 -16.79
N LEU A 74 -0.90 12.92 -16.83
CA LEU A 74 -1.13 12.06 -17.99
C LEU A 74 -2.07 12.74 -18.99
N GLN A 75 -1.69 12.67 -20.27
CA GLN A 75 -2.56 13.07 -21.37
C GLN A 75 -3.77 12.14 -21.42
N PRO A 76 -4.95 12.60 -21.87
CA PRO A 76 -6.10 11.71 -22.06
C PRO A 76 -5.76 10.57 -23.04
N ALA A 77 -6.23 9.36 -22.77
CA ALA A 77 -5.91 8.20 -23.62
C ALA A 77 -6.34 8.40 -25.09
N CYS A 78 -7.42 9.13 -25.34
CA CYS A 78 -7.94 9.39 -26.69
C CYS A 78 -7.02 10.25 -27.57
N THR A 79 -6.01 10.90 -27.00
CA THR A 79 -5.04 11.71 -27.76
C THR A 79 -3.78 10.93 -28.14
N LEU A 80 -3.69 9.65 -27.73
CA LEU A 80 -2.54 8.77 -27.97
C LEU A 80 -2.96 7.62 -28.89
N ASP A 81 -2.10 7.32 -29.86
CA ASP A 81 -2.15 6.04 -30.56
C ASP A 81 -1.71 4.89 -29.64
N ASP A 82 -1.87 3.64 -30.09
CA ASP A 82 -1.67 2.48 -29.23
C ASP A 82 -0.18 2.27 -28.86
N GLU A 83 0.76 2.62 -29.74
CA GLU A 83 2.21 2.49 -29.46
C GLU A 83 2.68 3.53 -28.44
N GLN A 84 2.22 4.78 -28.61
CA GLN A 84 2.45 5.84 -27.64
C GLN A 84 1.81 5.52 -26.30
N LEU A 85 0.58 4.99 -26.30
CA LEU A 85 -0.14 4.64 -25.09
C LEU A 85 0.59 3.54 -24.32
N PHE A 86 1.00 2.46 -25.00
CA PHE A 86 1.77 1.38 -24.40
C PHE A 86 3.05 1.91 -23.75
N SER A 87 3.83 2.71 -24.50
CA SER A 87 5.09 3.28 -24.01
C SER A 87 4.86 4.17 -22.78
N ARG A 88 3.85 5.04 -22.82
CA ARG A 88 3.50 5.93 -21.71
C ARG A 88 2.97 5.19 -20.49
N LEU A 89 2.19 4.13 -20.69
CA LEU A 89 1.70 3.27 -19.62
C LEU A 89 2.88 2.64 -18.88
N TRP A 90 3.82 2.03 -19.60
CA TRP A 90 4.96 1.36 -18.97
C TRP A 90 5.89 2.33 -18.25
N GLU A 91 6.19 3.49 -18.85
CA GLU A 91 6.92 4.59 -18.17
C GLU A 91 6.24 5.01 -16.87
N THR A 92 4.90 5.01 -16.85
CA THR A 92 4.12 5.43 -15.69
C THR A 92 4.14 4.36 -14.59
N ILE A 93 4.02 3.09 -14.96
CA ILE A 93 4.09 1.97 -14.01
C ILE A 93 5.45 1.94 -13.33
N GLU A 94 6.54 2.08 -14.09
CA GLU A 94 7.89 2.15 -13.52
C GLU A 94 8.06 3.33 -12.56
N LYS A 95 7.49 4.49 -12.90
CA LYS A 95 7.49 5.66 -12.00
C LYS A 95 6.71 5.39 -10.73
N LEU A 96 5.51 4.82 -10.81
CA LEU A 96 4.72 4.42 -9.64
C LEU A 96 5.52 3.45 -8.75
N PHE A 97 6.13 2.43 -9.35
CA PHE A 97 6.94 1.46 -8.63
C PHE A 97 8.17 2.09 -7.95
N SER A 98 8.82 3.07 -8.60
CA SER A 98 9.93 3.84 -7.98
C SER A 98 9.52 4.62 -6.72
N LYS A 99 8.20 4.85 -6.55
CA LYS A 99 7.61 5.44 -5.35
C LYS A 99 6.96 4.40 -4.43
N ARG A 100 7.28 3.12 -4.63
CA ARG A 100 6.75 1.95 -3.89
C ARG A 100 5.23 1.81 -4.02
N ILE A 101 4.66 2.22 -5.15
CA ILE A 101 3.24 1.98 -5.48
C ILE A 101 3.17 0.81 -6.46
N VAL A 102 2.53 -0.27 -6.04
CA VAL A 102 2.34 -1.51 -6.80
C VAL A 102 0.90 -1.59 -7.26
N LEU A 103 0.70 -2.00 -8.50
CA LEU A 103 -0.63 -2.20 -9.07
C LEU A 103 -0.95 -3.69 -9.06
N ASP A 104 -1.96 -4.07 -8.29
CA ASP A 104 -2.42 -5.46 -8.20
C ASP A 104 -3.62 -5.68 -9.12
N PHE A 105 -3.80 -6.92 -9.58
CA PHE A 105 -4.99 -7.36 -10.29
C PHE A 105 -5.31 -6.59 -11.59
N THR A 106 -4.29 -6.30 -12.41
CA THR A 106 -4.48 -5.45 -13.60
C THR A 106 -4.90 -6.17 -14.88
N ASP A 107 -4.66 -7.48 -15.00
CA ASP A 107 -4.70 -8.25 -16.26
C ASP A 107 -6.06 -8.30 -16.99
N HIS A 108 -7.15 -7.88 -16.33
CA HIS A 108 -8.46 -7.75 -16.98
C HIS A 108 -8.65 -6.47 -17.78
N PHE A 109 -7.80 -5.47 -17.57
CA PHE A 109 -7.82 -4.22 -18.33
C PHE A 109 -6.96 -4.31 -19.58
N SER A 110 -7.40 -3.73 -20.69
CA SER A 110 -6.52 -3.34 -21.78
C SER A 110 -5.57 -2.22 -21.34
N ASP A 111 -4.51 -1.97 -22.11
CA ASP A 111 -3.58 -0.87 -21.80
C ASP A 111 -4.30 0.48 -21.72
N ARG A 112 -5.27 0.70 -22.60
CA ARG A 112 -6.08 1.93 -22.65
C ARG A 112 -6.94 2.11 -21.41
N GLU A 113 -7.51 1.03 -20.89
CA GLU A 113 -8.31 1.05 -19.67
C GLU A 113 -7.43 1.25 -18.44
N LEU A 114 -6.32 0.51 -18.33
CA LEU A 114 -5.39 0.64 -17.20
C LEU A 114 -4.76 2.05 -17.15
N TYR A 115 -4.35 2.58 -18.30
CA TYR A 115 -3.83 3.94 -18.40
C TYR A 115 -4.90 4.98 -17.97
N SER A 116 -6.16 4.75 -18.35
CA SER A 116 -7.27 5.62 -17.95
C SER A 116 -7.56 5.54 -16.46
N LEU A 117 -7.51 4.34 -15.87
CA LEU A 117 -7.63 4.10 -14.43
C LEU A 117 -6.54 4.85 -13.65
N ILE A 118 -5.28 4.71 -14.07
CA ILE A 118 -4.14 5.40 -13.43
C ILE A 118 -4.37 6.92 -13.44
N ARG A 119 -4.78 7.46 -14.59
CA ARG A 119 -5.00 8.90 -14.74
C ARG A 119 -6.18 9.41 -13.90
N ARG A 120 -7.29 8.66 -13.85
CA ARG A 120 -8.56 9.14 -13.30
C ARG A 120 -8.70 8.87 -11.81
N GLU A 121 -8.23 7.71 -11.34
CA GLU A 121 -8.41 7.27 -9.95
C GLU A 121 -7.10 7.33 -9.18
N ILE A 122 -6.06 6.63 -9.65
CA ILE A 122 -4.81 6.45 -8.87
C ILE A 122 -4.09 7.79 -8.66
N PHE A 123 -3.90 8.57 -9.73
CA PHE A 123 -3.16 9.83 -9.64
C PHE A 123 -3.83 10.89 -8.75
N PRO A 124 -5.16 11.08 -8.82
CA PRO A 124 -5.86 12.00 -7.92
C PRO A 124 -6.00 11.50 -6.49
N ALA A 125 -5.92 10.18 -6.25
CA ALA A 125 -6.11 9.60 -4.92
C ALA A 125 -5.17 10.22 -3.89
N ALA A 126 -5.77 10.73 -2.81
CA ALA A 126 -5.05 11.34 -1.70
C ALA A 126 -4.61 10.24 -0.73
N VAL A 127 -3.30 10.00 -0.68
CA VAL A 127 -2.71 8.93 0.15
C VAL A 127 -1.65 9.54 1.06
N LYS A 128 -1.50 8.97 2.25
CA LYS A 128 -0.41 9.32 3.17
C LYS A 128 0.93 8.97 2.52
N ARG A 129 1.76 9.96 2.28
CA ARG A 129 3.11 9.75 1.73
C ARG A 129 4.09 9.42 2.85
N VAL A 130 4.10 8.15 3.23
CA VAL A 130 4.98 7.62 4.28
C VAL A 130 6.31 7.18 3.67
N ASP A 131 7.41 7.78 4.13
CA ASP A 131 8.76 7.49 3.63
C ASP A 131 9.47 6.47 4.52
N LEU A 132 8.92 5.24 4.55
CA LEU A 132 9.56 4.09 5.18
C LEU A 132 10.07 3.13 4.09
N PRO A 133 11.27 2.54 4.23
CA PRO A 133 11.89 1.71 3.19
C PRO A 133 11.04 0.52 2.75
N ASP A 134 10.36 -0.13 3.71
CA ASP A 134 9.59 -1.35 3.48
C ASP A 134 8.09 -1.09 3.26
N ASN A 135 7.69 0.18 3.18
CA ASN A 135 6.29 0.54 2.99
C ASN A 135 5.95 0.62 1.50
N TYR A 136 5.28 -0.42 1.00
CA TYR A 136 4.68 -0.47 -0.32
C TYR A 136 3.17 -0.22 -0.25
N ILE A 137 2.68 0.60 -1.17
CA ILE A 137 1.25 0.84 -1.35
C ILE A 137 0.77 -0.08 -2.45
N HIS A 138 -0.12 -0.99 -2.09
CA HIS A 138 -0.79 -1.89 -2.99
C HIS A 138 -2.10 -1.26 -3.43
N TRP A 139 -2.23 -1.02 -4.74
CA TRP A 139 -3.47 -0.54 -5.34
C TRP A 139 -4.21 -1.70 -5.99
N ASP A 140 -5.33 -2.11 -5.40
CA ASP A 140 -6.22 -3.12 -5.97
C ASP A 140 -6.97 -2.54 -7.18
N CYS A 141 -6.57 -2.94 -8.39
CA CYS A 141 -7.25 -2.51 -9.61
C CYS A 141 -8.53 -3.29 -9.92
N SER A 142 -8.86 -4.33 -9.16
CA SER A 142 -10.11 -5.10 -9.32
C SER A 142 -11.27 -4.59 -8.46
N ALA A 143 -10.99 -3.69 -7.52
CA ALA A 143 -12.00 -2.99 -6.74
C ALA A 143 -12.76 -1.99 -7.64
N ASP A 144 -14.08 -2.12 -7.69
CA ASP A 144 -14.97 -1.19 -8.40
C ASP A 144 -15.47 -0.08 -7.45
N ASP A 145 -15.74 1.11 -7.98
CA ASP A 145 -16.29 2.26 -7.24
C ASP A 145 -17.67 1.95 -6.65
N ALA A 146 -18.40 1.00 -7.25
CA ALA A 146 -19.69 0.52 -6.76
C ALA A 146 -19.57 -0.44 -5.56
N GLY A 147 -18.35 -0.84 -5.18
CA GLY A 147 -18.10 -1.75 -4.06
C GLY A 147 -18.45 -3.22 -4.33
N GLU A 148 -18.92 -3.56 -5.53
CA GLU A 148 -19.14 -4.97 -5.91
C GLU A 148 -17.83 -5.58 -6.42
N PRO A 149 -17.32 -6.69 -5.84
CA PRO A 149 -16.04 -7.29 -6.21
C PRO A 149 -16.15 -8.15 -7.49
N LEU A 150 -16.86 -7.66 -8.51
CA LEU A 150 -17.21 -8.43 -9.70
C LEU A 150 -15.97 -8.84 -10.50
N ALA A 151 -15.03 -7.90 -10.73
CA ALA A 151 -13.81 -8.20 -11.46
C ALA A 151 -12.93 -9.18 -10.68
N TRP A 152 -12.80 -8.97 -9.37
CA TRP A 152 -12.06 -9.88 -8.50
C TRP A 152 -12.61 -11.31 -8.52
N LEU A 153 -13.91 -11.48 -8.27
CA LEU A 153 -14.57 -12.79 -8.31
C LEU A 153 -14.40 -13.48 -9.65
N LYS A 154 -14.50 -12.72 -10.74
CA LYS A 154 -14.46 -13.23 -12.10
C LYS A 154 -13.07 -13.71 -12.52
N TYR A 155 -12.03 -12.99 -12.13
CA TYR A 155 -10.69 -13.13 -12.69
C TYR A 155 -9.62 -13.63 -11.71
N TYR A 156 -9.75 -13.36 -10.41
CA TYR A 156 -8.64 -13.51 -9.45
C TYR A 156 -8.98 -14.34 -8.21
N ALA A 157 -10.23 -14.32 -7.76
CA ALA A 157 -10.65 -15.04 -6.56
C ALA A 157 -10.43 -16.55 -6.70
N THR A 158 -9.88 -17.16 -5.64
CA THR A 158 -9.76 -18.61 -5.47
C THR A 158 -11.13 -19.27 -5.26
N ASP A 159 -11.19 -20.60 -5.34
CA ASP A 159 -12.46 -21.31 -5.13
C ASP A 159 -12.97 -21.14 -3.70
N GLN A 160 -12.06 -21.21 -2.72
CA GLN A 160 -12.37 -20.99 -1.31
C GLN A 160 -12.95 -19.59 -1.06
N GLU A 161 -12.33 -18.57 -1.64
CA GLU A 161 -12.80 -17.18 -1.54
C GLU A 161 -14.19 -16.98 -2.15
N ARG A 162 -14.46 -17.63 -3.28
CA ARG A 162 -15.78 -17.59 -3.94
C ARG A 162 -16.85 -18.31 -3.12
N GLU A 163 -16.51 -19.46 -2.53
CA GLU A 163 -17.40 -20.19 -1.62
C GLU A 163 -17.75 -19.35 -0.39
N GLN A 164 -16.77 -18.69 0.20
CA GLN A 164 -16.99 -17.78 1.33
C GLN A 164 -17.92 -16.62 0.93
N TRP A 165 -17.68 -16.00 -0.22
CA TRP A 165 -18.53 -14.93 -0.73
C TRP A 165 -19.99 -15.38 -0.98
N VAL A 166 -20.20 -16.61 -1.48
CA VAL A 166 -21.55 -17.17 -1.66
C VAL A 166 -22.29 -17.26 -0.32
N VAL A 167 -21.59 -17.68 0.75
CA VAL A 167 -22.18 -17.79 2.09
C VAL A 167 -22.53 -16.42 2.65
N GLU A 168 -21.67 -15.43 2.45
CA GLU A 168 -21.84 -14.06 2.97
C GLU A 168 -22.92 -13.29 2.22
N GLU A 169 -22.87 -13.27 0.90
CA GLU A 169 -23.77 -12.48 0.06
C GLU A 169 -25.04 -13.25 -0.34
N ASN A 170 -25.09 -14.56 -0.10
CA ASN A 170 -26.20 -15.44 -0.46
C ASN A 170 -26.62 -15.29 -1.94
N ARG A 171 -25.61 -15.17 -2.82
CA ARG A 171 -25.72 -14.97 -4.28
C ARG A 171 -24.73 -15.88 -5.01
N ASP A 172 -25.04 -16.20 -6.26
CA ASP A 172 -24.11 -16.92 -7.13
C ASP A 172 -23.04 -15.98 -7.69
N PRO A 173 -21.75 -16.33 -7.60
CA PRO A 173 -20.66 -15.51 -8.12
C PRO A 173 -20.63 -15.58 -9.65
N PRO A 174 -20.11 -14.55 -10.33
CA PRO A 174 -19.99 -14.54 -11.79
C PRO A 174 -19.16 -15.74 -12.28
N ALA A 175 -19.43 -16.21 -13.50
CA ALA A 175 -18.62 -17.26 -14.11
C ALA A 175 -17.15 -16.84 -14.20
N ARG A 176 -16.24 -17.77 -13.90
CA ARG A 176 -14.80 -17.51 -14.00
C ARG A 176 -14.38 -17.32 -15.46
N GLU A 177 -13.47 -16.38 -15.66
CA GLU A 177 -12.82 -16.14 -16.93
C GLU A 177 -11.32 -15.93 -16.73
N VAL A 178 -10.55 -16.23 -17.76
CA VAL A 178 -9.12 -15.90 -17.78
C VAL A 178 -8.98 -14.41 -18.10
N PRO A 179 -8.14 -13.65 -17.35
CA PRO A 179 -7.89 -12.25 -17.67
C PRO A 179 -7.37 -12.09 -19.12
N PRO A 180 -7.97 -11.20 -19.94
CA PRO A 180 -7.63 -11.07 -21.36
C PRO A 180 -6.24 -10.47 -21.67
N TYR A 181 -5.64 -9.72 -20.74
CA TYR A 181 -4.42 -8.94 -21.00
C TYR A 181 -3.33 -9.23 -19.95
N PRO A 182 -2.76 -10.45 -19.95
CA PRO A 182 -1.73 -10.83 -18.99
C PRO A 182 -0.48 -9.95 -19.13
N ARG A 183 0.06 -9.45 -18.01
CA ARG A 183 1.27 -8.63 -18.01
C ARG A 183 2.17 -8.88 -16.80
N ALA A 184 3.48 -8.73 -17.00
CA ALA A 184 4.47 -8.88 -15.95
C ALA A 184 4.83 -7.50 -15.38
N LEU A 185 4.04 -7.02 -14.42
CA LEU A 185 4.33 -5.76 -13.72
C LEU A 185 5.39 -5.96 -12.63
N PRO A 186 6.13 -4.90 -12.25
CA PRO A 186 6.98 -4.92 -11.07
C PRO A 186 6.17 -5.25 -9.80
N THR A 187 6.69 -6.15 -8.97
CA THR A 187 6.07 -6.56 -7.70
C THR A 187 6.94 -6.14 -6.51
N ALA A 188 6.30 -5.91 -5.36
CA ALA A 188 7.03 -5.70 -4.12
C ALA A 188 7.92 -6.91 -3.80
N PRO A 189 9.12 -6.71 -3.24
CA PRO A 189 9.96 -7.81 -2.79
C PRO A 189 9.22 -8.62 -1.71
N ALA A 190 9.39 -9.94 -1.74
CA ALA A 190 8.85 -10.79 -0.68
C ALA A 190 9.45 -10.37 0.66
N LEU A 191 8.59 -10.13 1.66
CA LEU A 191 9.01 -9.89 3.04
C LEU A 191 9.87 -11.10 3.47
N SER A 192 11.15 -10.85 3.72
CA SER A 192 12.15 -11.87 4.10
C SER A 192 12.13 -12.15 5.59
#